data_AF-A0A1B2IXF3-F1
#
_entry.id   AF-A0A1B2IXF3-F1
#
_cell.length_a   1.000
_cell.length_b   1.000
_cell.length_c   1.000
_cell.angle_alpha   90.00
_cell.angle_beta   90.00
_cell.angle_gamma   90.00
#
_symmetry.space_group_name_H-M   'P 1'
#
loop_
_entity.id
_entity.type
_entity.pdbx_description
1 polymer ?
#
loop_
_entity_poly.entity_id
_entity_poly.type
_entity_poly.pdbx_seq_one_letter_code
_entity_poly.pdbx_strand_id
1 'polypeptide(L)'
;MVGQATHQLLTALEARFDQQLTEQDTQEICYQLDLMHSYTLIFPKGGLILERDSLQQTLTQQRPWVVATLADLLKKCAETDNDAFQNQSYLLANLIPLVLRYFDTSVLNPPLRVFLALDAAPAYRSWLQAQLVAHLSDQYRVQFVPKRSECDLVVTNMDIAVSQPLISINTPPNHRDWATLQEFRI
;
A
#
# COMPACT_ATOMS: atom_id res chain seq x y z
N MET A 1 -23.08 -2.64 -20.00
CA MET A 1 -21.61 -2.67 -20.19
C MET A 1 -20.90 -1.84 -19.13
N VAL A 2 -21.11 -0.52 -19.06
CA VAL A 2 -20.47 0.36 -18.05
C VAL A 2 -20.83 -0.01 -16.61
N GLY A 3 -22.11 0.01 -16.22
CA GLY A 3 -22.50 -0.32 -14.84
C GLY A 3 -22.13 -1.74 -14.40
N GLN A 4 -22.02 -2.68 -15.34
CA GLN A 4 -21.53 -4.04 -15.07
C GLN A 4 -20.01 -4.04 -14.80
N ALA A 5 -19.24 -3.28 -15.57
CA ALA A 5 -17.79 -3.11 -15.36
C ALA A 5 -17.51 -2.46 -14.00
N THR A 6 -18.27 -1.40 -13.67
CA THR A 6 -18.19 -0.70 -12.38
C THR A 6 -18.46 -1.64 -11.22
N HIS A 7 -19.56 -2.40 -11.25
CA HIS A 7 -19.86 -3.33 -10.18
C HIS A 7 -18.80 -4.44 -10.06
N GLN A 8 -18.36 -4.99 -11.20
CA GLN A 8 -17.30 -5.99 -11.24
C GLN A 8 -16.01 -5.48 -10.59
N LEU A 9 -15.56 -4.28 -10.95
CA LEU A 9 -14.34 -3.70 -10.41
C LEU A 9 -14.48 -3.36 -8.93
N LEU A 10 -15.62 -2.78 -8.52
CA LEU A 10 -15.88 -2.47 -7.12
C LEU A 10 -15.85 -3.73 -6.25
N THR A 11 -16.57 -4.79 -6.65
CA THR A 11 -16.56 -6.07 -5.91
C THR A 11 -15.15 -6.65 -5.82
N ALA A 12 -14.35 -6.55 -6.88
CA ALA A 12 -12.97 -7.02 -6.87
C ALA A 12 -12.08 -6.20 -5.92
N LEU A 13 -12.31 -4.89 -5.81
CA LEU A 13 -11.60 -4.02 -4.87
C LEU A 13 -12.00 -4.33 -3.41
N GLU A 14 -13.29 -4.38 -3.11
CA GLU A 14 -13.78 -4.70 -1.76
C GLU A 14 -13.25 -6.06 -1.27
N ALA A 15 -13.26 -7.07 -2.15
CA ALA A 15 -12.69 -8.37 -1.84
C ALA A 15 -11.16 -8.34 -1.67
N ARG A 16 -10.46 -7.48 -2.43
CA ARG A 16 -8.99 -7.37 -2.34
C ARG A 16 -8.55 -6.72 -1.04
N PHE A 17 -9.27 -5.69 -0.60
CA PHE A 17 -8.95 -4.92 0.59
C PHE A 17 -9.67 -5.40 1.86
N ASP A 18 -10.52 -6.43 1.74
CA ASP A 18 -11.36 -6.93 2.84
C ASP A 18 -12.15 -5.81 3.54
N GLN A 19 -12.68 -4.89 2.72
CA GLN A 19 -13.33 -3.67 3.19
C GLN A 19 -14.59 -3.42 2.37
N GLN A 20 -15.72 -3.32 3.05
CA GLN A 20 -16.97 -2.83 2.46
C GLN A 20 -17.05 -1.31 2.64
N LEU A 21 -17.47 -0.62 1.58
CA LEU A 21 -17.65 0.82 1.61
C LEU A 21 -19.00 1.22 2.22
N THR A 22 -19.09 2.46 2.69
CA THR A 22 -20.39 3.03 3.08
C THR A 22 -21.27 3.21 1.84
N GLU A 23 -22.58 3.36 2.03
CA GLU A 23 -23.50 3.60 0.91
C GLU A 23 -23.13 4.89 0.13
N GLN A 24 -22.78 5.95 0.85
CA GLN A 24 -22.35 7.21 0.24
C GLN A 24 -21.05 7.06 -0.55
N ASP A 25 -20.04 6.38 0.01
CA ASP A 25 -18.77 6.15 -0.68
C ASP A 25 -18.96 5.24 -1.90
N THR A 26 -19.84 4.24 -1.79
CA THR A 26 -20.21 3.35 -2.88
C THR A 26 -20.82 4.12 -4.04
N GLN A 27 -21.73 5.05 -3.78
CA GLN A 27 -22.35 5.86 -4.83
C GLN A 27 -21.31 6.75 -5.54
N GLU A 28 -20.45 7.41 -4.78
CA GLU A 28 -19.41 8.28 -5.33
C GLU A 28 -18.38 7.48 -6.15
N ILE A 29 -17.87 6.37 -5.62
CA ILE A 29 -16.89 5.55 -6.35
C ILE A 29 -17.52 4.95 -7.61
N CYS A 30 -18.79 4.50 -7.56
CA CYS A 30 -19.48 3.99 -8.74
C CYS A 30 -19.59 5.06 -9.83
N TYR A 31 -19.95 6.29 -9.45
CA TYR A 31 -20.01 7.41 -10.40
C TYR A 31 -18.66 7.66 -11.08
N GLN A 32 -17.56 7.68 -10.31
CA GLN A 32 -16.22 7.86 -10.86
C GLN A 32 -15.79 6.71 -11.78
N LEU A 33 -16.08 5.46 -11.39
CA LEU A 33 -15.79 4.28 -12.20
C LEU A 33 -16.61 4.28 -13.50
N ASP A 34 -17.88 4.67 -13.46
CA ASP A 34 -18.73 4.81 -14.64
C ASP A 34 -18.15 5.82 -15.65
N LEU A 35 -17.63 6.95 -15.16
CA LEU A 35 -16.94 7.93 -16.00
C LEU A 35 -15.68 7.35 -16.64
N MET A 36 -14.86 6.64 -15.85
CA MET A 36 -13.63 6.00 -16.33
C MET A 36 -13.90 4.95 -17.41
N HIS A 37 -14.91 4.10 -17.19
CA HIS A 37 -15.31 3.06 -18.13
C HIS A 37 -15.94 3.65 -19.39
N SER A 38 -16.79 4.68 -19.25
CA SER A 38 -17.34 5.40 -20.40
C SER A 38 -16.24 6.04 -21.25
N TYR A 39 -15.22 6.63 -20.61
CA TYR A 39 -14.05 7.15 -21.32
C TYR A 39 -13.30 6.06 -22.08
N THR A 40 -13.09 4.91 -21.44
CA THR A 40 -12.42 3.75 -22.06
C THR A 40 -13.16 3.24 -23.30
N LEU A 41 -14.50 3.24 -23.28
CA LEU A 41 -15.31 2.84 -24.44
C LEU A 41 -15.20 3.83 -25.61
N ILE A 42 -15.00 5.12 -25.34
CA ILE A 42 -14.80 6.16 -26.37
C ILE A 42 -13.36 6.12 -26.89
N PHE A 43 -12.40 5.94 -25.99
CA PHE A 43 -10.97 5.95 -26.25
C PHE A 43 -10.35 4.61 -25.80
N PRO A 44 -10.39 3.57 -26.65
CA PRO A 44 -9.92 2.24 -26.28
C PRO A 44 -8.40 2.15 -26.09
N LYS A 45 -7.64 3.13 -26.59
CA LYS A 45 -6.19 3.28 -26.39
C LYS A 45 -5.81 4.75 -26.25
N GLY A 46 -4.87 5.07 -25.36
CA GLY A 46 -4.37 6.43 -25.14
C GLY A 46 -5.35 7.32 -24.36
N GLY A 47 -5.10 8.63 -24.31
CA GLY A 47 -6.00 9.60 -23.65
C GLY A 47 -5.27 10.81 -23.05
N LEU A 48 -6.02 11.66 -22.32
CA LEU A 48 -5.48 12.79 -21.56
C LEU A 48 -4.57 12.29 -20.41
N ILE A 49 -3.27 12.20 -20.69
CA ILE A 49 -2.22 11.65 -19.81
C ILE A 49 -1.29 12.75 -19.25
N LEU A 50 -1.45 14.01 -19.69
CA LEU A 50 -0.40 15.04 -19.54
C LEU A 50 -0.08 15.49 -18.10
N GLU A 51 -0.89 15.14 -17.09
CA GLU A 51 -0.61 15.50 -15.68
C GLU A 51 -0.61 14.29 -14.72
N ARG A 52 -0.81 13.06 -15.22
CA ARG A 52 -1.07 11.87 -14.38
C ARG A 52 0.12 10.93 -14.22
N ASP A 53 1.11 11.04 -15.10
CA ASP A 53 2.32 10.21 -15.05
C ASP A 53 3.12 10.43 -13.75
N SER A 54 3.09 11.63 -13.17
CA SER A 54 3.87 11.95 -11.96
C SER A 54 3.37 11.22 -10.71
N LEU A 55 2.05 11.12 -10.49
CA LEU A 55 1.48 10.42 -9.33
C LEU A 55 1.70 8.92 -9.44
N GLN A 56 1.42 8.34 -10.60
CA GLN A 56 1.65 6.91 -10.84
C GLN A 56 3.14 6.58 -10.71
N GLN A 57 4.04 7.41 -11.27
CA GLN A 57 5.49 7.23 -11.10
C GLN A 57 5.91 7.31 -9.63
N THR A 58 5.42 8.31 -8.89
CA THR A 58 5.71 8.47 -7.45
C THR A 58 5.29 7.24 -6.67
N LEU A 59 4.07 6.73 -6.91
CA LEU A 59 3.58 5.54 -6.20
C LEU A 59 4.24 4.25 -6.69
N THR A 60 4.67 4.18 -7.93
CA THR A 60 5.48 3.05 -8.43
C THR A 60 6.83 3.01 -7.71
N GLN A 61 7.43 4.17 -7.40
CA GLN A 61 8.67 4.25 -6.64
C GLN A 61 8.47 3.97 -5.15
N GLN A 62 7.42 4.52 -4.54
CA GLN A 62 7.23 4.46 -3.09
C GLN A 62 6.48 3.20 -2.62
N ARG A 63 5.50 2.73 -3.40
CA ARG A 63 4.58 1.63 -3.04
C ARG A 63 4.31 0.72 -4.26
N PRO A 64 5.34 0.12 -4.87
CA PRO A 64 5.20 -0.68 -6.10
C PRO A 64 4.20 -1.83 -5.98
N TRP A 65 4.04 -2.41 -4.79
CA TRP A 65 3.09 -3.50 -4.52
C TRP A 65 1.62 -3.08 -4.69
N VAL A 66 1.27 -1.82 -4.38
CA VAL A 66 -0.09 -1.29 -4.60
C VAL A 66 -0.35 -1.20 -6.10
N VAL A 67 0.56 -0.58 -6.85
CA VAL A 67 0.44 -0.42 -8.31
C VAL A 67 0.36 -1.78 -9.00
N ALA A 68 1.22 -2.73 -8.63
CA ALA A 68 1.20 -4.09 -9.18
C ALA A 68 -0.14 -4.80 -8.89
N THR A 69 -0.65 -4.69 -7.66
CA THR A 69 -1.95 -5.27 -7.29
C THR A 69 -3.10 -4.71 -8.13
N LEU A 70 -3.14 -3.39 -8.32
CA LEU A 70 -4.21 -2.74 -9.10
C LEU A 70 -4.09 -3.09 -10.59
N ALA A 71 -2.88 -3.16 -11.14
CA ALA A 71 -2.64 -3.60 -12.50
C ALA A 71 -3.12 -5.05 -12.71
N ASP A 72 -2.82 -5.95 -11.78
CA ASP A 72 -3.27 -7.35 -11.84
C ASP A 72 -4.80 -7.48 -11.74
N LEU A 73 -5.46 -6.67 -10.90
CA LEU A 73 -6.92 -6.63 -10.82
C LEU A 73 -7.53 -6.18 -12.15
N LEU A 74 -7.05 -5.09 -12.73
CA LEU A 74 -7.55 -4.58 -14.01
C LEU A 74 -7.30 -5.57 -15.16
N LYS A 75 -6.17 -6.29 -15.13
CA LYS A 75 -5.88 -7.34 -16.09
C LYS A 75 -6.89 -8.49 -16.00
N LYS A 76 -7.17 -8.99 -14.79
CA LYS A 76 -8.20 -10.02 -14.56
C LYS A 76 -9.59 -9.54 -14.99
N CYS A 77 -9.90 -8.27 -14.77
CA CYS A 77 -11.16 -7.70 -15.24
C CYS A 77 -11.23 -7.62 -16.77
N ALA A 78 -10.12 -7.40 -17.47
CA ALA A 78 -10.09 -7.39 -18.94
C ALA A 78 -10.29 -8.78 -19.57
N GLU A 79 -10.06 -9.86 -18.82
CA GLU A 79 -10.29 -11.24 -19.27
C GLU A 79 -11.79 -11.59 -19.39
N THR A 80 -12.71 -10.71 -18.97
CA THR A 80 -14.16 -10.93 -19.06
C THR A 80 -14.82 -10.46 -20.37
N ASP A 81 -14.02 -10.19 -21.41
CA ASP A 81 -14.47 -9.67 -22.71
C ASP A 81 -15.31 -8.37 -22.63
N ASN A 82 -15.14 -7.60 -21.55
CA ASN A 82 -15.81 -6.31 -21.39
C ASN A 82 -14.89 -5.18 -21.86
N ASP A 83 -15.28 -4.53 -22.97
CA ASP A 83 -14.49 -3.47 -23.60
C ASP A 83 -14.20 -2.26 -22.70
N ALA A 84 -14.97 -2.08 -21.63
CA ALA A 84 -14.75 -1.06 -20.61
C ALA A 84 -13.41 -1.20 -19.86
N PHE A 85 -12.69 -2.32 -20.02
CA PHE A 85 -11.37 -2.58 -19.44
C PHE A 85 -10.20 -2.49 -20.44
N GLN A 86 -10.43 -2.15 -21.72
CA GLN A 86 -9.37 -2.21 -22.74
C GLN A 86 -8.24 -1.19 -22.51
N ASN A 87 -8.56 -0.01 -22.00
CA ASN A 87 -7.58 1.07 -21.77
C ASN A 87 -6.93 0.97 -20.37
N GLN A 88 -6.14 -0.09 -20.19
CA GLN A 88 -5.49 -0.42 -18.90
C GLN A 88 -4.64 0.71 -18.33
N SER A 89 -3.87 1.42 -19.16
CA SER A 89 -3.03 2.54 -18.71
C SER A 89 -3.85 3.68 -18.14
N TYR A 90 -4.94 4.06 -18.81
CA TYR A 90 -5.84 5.10 -18.33
C TYR A 90 -6.53 4.67 -17.04
N LEU A 91 -7.06 3.44 -17.01
CA LEU A 91 -7.76 2.91 -15.84
C LEU A 91 -6.84 2.85 -14.62
N LEU A 92 -5.61 2.36 -14.77
CA LEU A 92 -4.65 2.27 -13.68
C LEU A 92 -4.31 3.65 -13.10
N ALA A 93 -4.01 4.63 -13.96
CA ALA A 93 -3.66 5.98 -13.53
C ALA A 93 -4.78 6.67 -12.74
N ASN A 94 -6.05 6.38 -13.07
CA ASN A 94 -7.22 6.94 -12.37
C ASN A 94 -7.67 6.11 -11.17
N LEU A 95 -7.45 4.80 -11.21
CA LEU A 95 -7.83 3.89 -10.13
C LEU A 95 -6.98 4.11 -8.88
N ILE A 96 -5.68 4.42 -9.07
CA ILE A 96 -4.75 4.67 -7.98
C ILE A 96 -5.28 5.73 -6.98
N PRO A 97 -5.63 6.97 -7.38
CA PRO A 97 -6.12 7.97 -6.43
C PRO A 97 -7.49 7.61 -5.83
N LEU A 98 -8.36 6.89 -6.56
CA LEU A 98 -9.61 6.38 -5.98
C LEU A 98 -9.33 5.38 -4.85
N VAL A 99 -8.43 4.42 -5.10
CA VAL A 99 -8.10 3.40 -4.11
C VAL A 99 -7.46 4.01 -2.87
N LEU A 100 -6.53 4.95 -3.03
CA LEU A 100 -5.91 5.65 -1.91
C LEU A 100 -6.90 6.46 -1.07
N ARG A 101 -8.00 6.92 -1.67
CA ARG A 101 -9.03 7.69 -0.98
C ARG A 101 -9.99 6.80 -0.19
N TYR A 102 -10.40 5.67 -0.76
CA TYR A 102 -11.51 4.87 -0.23
C TYR A 102 -11.09 3.60 0.51
N PHE A 103 -9.90 3.05 0.24
CA PHE A 103 -9.48 1.77 0.79
C PHE A 103 -8.24 1.90 1.67
N ASP A 104 -8.21 1.12 2.75
CA ASP A 104 -6.99 0.93 3.52
C ASP A 104 -5.98 0.10 2.72
N THR A 105 -5.01 0.78 2.14
CA THR A 105 -3.95 0.14 1.36
C THR A 105 -2.84 -0.47 2.21
N SER A 106 -2.84 -0.26 3.54
CA SER A 106 -1.84 -0.82 4.46
C SER A 106 -1.87 -2.36 4.47
N VAL A 107 -3.01 -2.96 4.16
CA VAL A 107 -3.18 -4.43 4.04
C VAL A 107 -2.29 -5.04 2.95
N LEU A 108 -1.88 -4.24 1.96
CA LEU A 108 -0.99 -4.65 0.88
C LEU A 108 0.50 -4.45 1.20
N ASN A 109 0.82 -3.75 2.29
CA ASN A 109 2.20 -3.45 2.61
C ASN A 109 2.98 -4.74 2.91
N PRO A 110 4.22 -4.86 2.41
CA PRO A 110 5.05 -6.03 2.67
C PRO A 110 5.27 -6.22 4.18
N PRO A 111 5.32 -7.48 4.66
CA PRO A 111 5.63 -7.74 6.06
C PRO A 111 7.07 -7.30 6.37
N LEU A 112 7.26 -6.64 7.51
CA LEU A 112 8.58 -6.36 8.08
C LEU A 112 8.68 -7.03 9.44
N ARG A 113 9.45 -8.11 9.55
CA ARG A 113 9.64 -8.84 10.80
C ARG A 113 10.74 -8.17 11.62
N VAL A 114 10.37 -7.56 12.74
CA VAL A 114 11.28 -6.79 13.60
C VAL A 114 11.60 -7.56 14.86
N PHE A 115 12.90 -7.73 15.15
CA PHE A 115 13.37 -8.20 16.45
C PHE A 115 13.84 -7.01 17.29
N LEU A 116 13.26 -6.85 18.48
CA LEU A 116 13.62 -5.78 19.41
C LEU A 116 14.60 -6.28 20.47
N ALA A 117 15.87 -5.89 20.33
CA ALA A 117 16.93 -6.15 21.29
C ALA A 117 17.14 -4.90 22.16
N LEU A 118 16.30 -4.73 23.17
CA LEU A 118 16.30 -3.55 24.03
C LEU A 118 16.66 -3.90 25.46
N ASP A 119 17.62 -3.17 26.02
CA ASP A 119 17.80 -3.02 27.45
C ASP A 119 16.86 -1.90 27.94
N ALA A 120 15.59 -2.26 28.18
CA ALA A 120 14.55 -1.33 28.61
C ALA A 120 13.40 -2.06 29.34
N ALA A 121 12.70 -1.33 30.21
CA ALA A 121 11.54 -1.85 30.91
C ALA A 121 10.41 -2.29 29.95
N PRO A 122 9.58 -3.29 30.33
CA PRO A 122 8.49 -3.78 29.48
C PRO A 122 7.53 -2.69 28.98
N ALA A 123 7.21 -1.70 29.82
CA ALA A 123 6.34 -0.60 29.43
C ALA A 123 6.91 0.24 28.29
N TYR A 124 8.22 0.53 28.32
CA TYR A 124 8.90 1.25 27.25
C TYR A 124 8.94 0.42 25.96
N ARG A 125 9.18 -0.89 26.07
CA ARG A 125 9.15 -1.80 24.91
C ARG A 125 7.78 -1.76 24.22
N SER A 126 6.69 -1.86 24.98
CA SER A 126 5.33 -1.79 24.42
C SER A 126 5.05 -0.44 23.76
N TRP A 127 5.48 0.66 24.37
CA TRP A 127 5.37 1.99 23.78
C TRP A 127 6.12 2.08 22.45
N LEU A 128 7.39 1.65 22.42
CA LEU A 128 8.22 1.70 21.20
C LEU A 128 7.65 0.81 20.09
N GLN A 129 7.10 -0.35 20.43
CA GLN A 129 6.40 -1.20 19.46
C GLN A 129 5.24 -0.47 18.78
N ALA A 130 4.39 0.21 19.55
CA ALA A 130 3.29 0.99 19.00
C ALA A 130 3.80 2.15 18.12
N GLN A 131 4.87 2.83 18.53
CA GLN A 131 5.49 3.90 17.72
C GLN A 131 6.05 3.38 16.40
N LEU A 132 6.75 2.24 16.41
CA LEU A 132 7.31 1.65 15.19
C LEU A 132 6.22 1.23 14.20
N VAL A 133 5.12 0.65 14.70
CA VAL A 133 3.96 0.29 13.87
C VAL A 133 3.38 1.55 13.21
N ALA A 134 3.16 2.61 13.99
CA ALA A 134 2.60 3.86 13.47
C ALA A 134 3.53 4.59 12.50
N HIS A 135 4.84 4.59 12.75
CA HIS A 135 5.81 5.32 11.93
C HIS A 135 6.04 4.63 10.58
N LEU A 136 6.01 3.30 10.56
CA LEU A 136 6.31 2.49 9.38
C LEU A 136 5.04 2.02 8.65
N SER A 137 3.84 2.41 9.11
CA SER A 137 2.56 1.89 8.59
C SER A 137 2.34 2.15 7.10
N ASP A 138 2.95 3.19 6.55
CA ASP A 138 2.82 3.53 5.12
C ASP A 138 3.63 2.59 4.22
N GLN A 139 4.67 1.96 4.77
CA GLN A 139 5.64 1.17 4.02
C GLN A 139 5.55 -0.32 4.32
N TYR A 140 5.23 -0.67 5.57
CA TYR A 140 5.35 -2.03 6.07
C TYR A 140 4.18 -2.43 6.94
N ARG A 141 3.84 -3.71 6.89
CA ARG A 141 3.09 -4.37 7.94
C ARG A 141 4.07 -4.90 8.98
N VAL A 142 4.37 -4.09 10.00
CA VAL A 142 5.34 -4.42 11.04
C VAL A 142 4.86 -5.60 11.89
N GLN A 143 5.73 -6.60 12.07
CA GLN A 143 5.48 -7.80 12.87
C GLN A 143 6.62 -8.01 13.85
N PHE A 144 6.35 -8.01 15.16
CA PHE A 144 7.39 -8.28 16.15
C PHE A 144 7.60 -9.78 16.32
N VAL A 145 8.83 -10.25 16.13
CA VAL A 145 9.19 -11.66 16.26
C VAL A 145 10.01 -11.90 17.53
N PRO A 146 9.82 -13.05 18.21
CA PRO A 146 10.53 -13.35 19.44
C PRO A 146 11.97 -13.83 19.21
N LYS A 147 12.32 -14.28 18.00
CA LYS A 147 13.65 -14.79 17.67
C LYS A 147 14.33 -13.96 16.61
N ARG A 148 15.60 -13.66 16.83
CA ARG A 148 16.46 -12.95 15.87
C ARG A 148 16.59 -13.66 14.51
N SER A 149 16.55 -14.99 14.48
CA SER A 149 16.65 -15.77 13.24
C SER A 149 15.44 -15.60 12.31
N GLU A 150 14.33 -15.07 12.82
CA GLU A 150 13.06 -14.93 12.11
C GLU A 150 12.83 -13.48 11.61
N CYS A 151 13.76 -12.56 11.90
CA CYS A 151 13.61 -11.13 11.60
C CYS A 151 14.28 -10.69 10.29
N ASP A 152 13.71 -9.66 9.69
CA ASP A 152 14.26 -8.90 8.57
C ASP A 152 15.07 -7.70 9.07
N LEU A 153 14.72 -7.16 10.25
CA LEU A 153 15.36 -6.00 10.87
C LEU A 153 15.55 -6.20 12.38
N VAL A 154 16.73 -5.86 12.88
CA VAL A 154 17.01 -5.72 14.32
C VAL A 154 16.99 -4.25 14.70
N VAL A 155 16.18 -3.89 15.70
CA VAL A 155 16.21 -2.55 16.30
C VAL A 155 16.70 -2.69 17.74
N THR A 156 17.74 -1.93 18.10
CA THR A 156 18.44 -2.11 19.38
C THR A 156 18.93 -0.80 19.98
N ASN A 157 19.09 -0.75 21.30
CA ASN A 157 19.83 0.29 22.02
C ASN A 157 21.15 -0.25 22.63
N MET A 158 21.56 -1.45 22.22
CA MET A 158 22.71 -2.18 22.76
C MET A 158 23.76 -2.36 21.66
N ASP A 159 25.02 -2.49 22.08
CA ASP A 159 26.08 -2.92 21.19
C ASP A 159 26.03 -4.44 21.02
N ILE A 160 25.45 -4.90 19.90
CA ILE A 160 25.28 -6.32 19.58
C ILE A 160 25.74 -6.62 18.16
N ALA A 161 26.46 -7.73 18.01
CA ALA A 161 26.82 -8.27 16.71
C ALA A 161 25.68 -9.14 16.16
N VAL A 162 25.18 -8.78 14.98
CA VAL A 162 24.13 -9.51 14.25
C VAL A 162 24.48 -9.58 12.77
N SER A 163 23.96 -10.60 12.07
CA SER A 163 24.11 -10.75 10.62
C SER A 163 22.99 -10.08 9.82
N GLN A 164 21.86 -9.79 10.48
CA GLN A 164 20.73 -9.07 9.91
C GLN A 164 21.02 -7.57 9.82
N PRO A 165 20.30 -6.81 8.98
CA PRO A 165 20.27 -5.36 9.07
C PRO A 165 19.94 -4.90 10.50
N LEU A 166 20.71 -3.93 10.99
CA LEU A 166 20.62 -3.42 12.36
C LEU A 166 20.48 -1.91 12.36
N ILE A 167 19.49 -1.40 13.10
CA ILE A 167 19.34 0.01 13.41
C ILE A 167 19.51 0.19 14.92
N SER A 168 20.57 0.91 15.27
CA SER A 168 20.81 1.35 16.64
C SER A 168 19.99 2.62 16.90
N ILE A 169 19.27 2.65 18.02
CA ILE A 169 18.42 3.76 18.43
C ILE A 169 18.81 4.26 19.83
N ASN A 170 18.52 5.53 20.08
CA ASN A 170 18.58 6.06 21.43
C ASN A 170 17.34 5.61 22.24
N THR A 171 17.42 5.73 23.56
CA THR A 171 16.31 5.45 24.47
C THR A 171 16.05 6.71 25.31
N PRO A 172 15.06 7.56 24.95
CA PRO A 172 14.11 7.45 23.82
C PRO A 172 14.72 7.74 22.43
N PRO A 173 14.10 7.30 21.33
CA PRO A 173 14.62 7.53 19.99
C PRO A 173 14.49 9.01 19.61
N ASN A 174 15.53 9.57 19.01
CA ASN A 174 15.54 10.95 18.54
C ASN A 174 15.08 11.06 17.07
N HIS A 175 15.02 12.29 16.55
CA HIS A 175 14.60 12.54 15.17
C HIS A 175 15.44 11.78 14.11
N ARG A 176 16.75 11.63 14.34
CA ARG A 176 17.63 10.90 13.42
C ARG A 176 17.34 9.40 13.43
N ASP A 177 17.04 8.85 14.60
CA ASP A 177 16.67 7.44 14.75
C ASP A 177 15.40 7.16 13.93
N TRP A 178 14.38 8.03 14.05
CA TRP A 178 13.14 7.93 13.27
C TRP A 178 13.36 8.08 11.77
N ALA A 179 14.15 9.07 11.34
CA ALA A 179 14.49 9.22 9.92
C ALA A 179 15.19 7.98 9.35
N THR A 180 16.13 7.40 10.11
CA THR A 180 16.85 6.17 9.70
C THR A 180 15.90 4.99 9.58
N LEU A 181 14.96 4.83 10.51
CA LEU A 181 13.90 3.82 10.42
C LEU A 181 13.02 4.01 9.18
N GLN A 182 12.67 5.27 8.86
CA GLN A 182 11.82 5.60 7.71
C GLN A 182 12.51 5.35 6.36
N GLU A 183 13.83 5.46 6.30
CA GLU A 183 14.65 5.22 5.11
C GLU A 183 14.98 3.74 4.88
N PHE A 184 14.72 2.86 5.85
CA PHE A 184 14.97 1.43 5.73
C PHE A 184 14.17 0.81 4.57
N ARG A 185 14.84 0.00 3.73
CA ARG A 185 14.22 -0.73 2.61
C ARG A 185 14.63 -2.21 2.66
N ILE A 186 13.68 -3.11 2.36
CA ILE A 186 13.89 -4.56 2.17
C ILE A 186 14.32 -4.82 0.73
#